data_AF-A0A964LG99-F1
#
_entry.id   AF-A0A964LG99-F1
#
_cell.length_a   1.000
_cell.length_b   1.000
_cell.length_c   1.000
_cell.angle_alpha   90.00
_cell.angle_beta   90.00
_cell.angle_gamma   90.00
#
_symmetry.space_group_name_H-M   'P 1'
#
loop_
_entity.id
_entity.type
_entity.pdbx_description
1 polymer ?
#
loop_
_entity_poly.entity_id
_entity_poly.type
_entity_poly.pdbx_seq_one_letter_code
_entity_poly.pdbx_strand_id
1 'polypeptide(L)'
;MNIDKDDIFAVIRPVVKEWTKQRKAEERNRRSRDSRRHIYSGRVNFTKIAAEIFPGAYRHASHDPESDRNYSVSKRQLFYACRDQFREKAGREIKWNYFSSTLLVQFRNRHPELTEGWEITADPRGTLIIPNCSHVVEIPCGTLHISKYLSESARPIDPYKIDAKLPVEFPSKAAGQRYQALLYIEKEGFGPIIKEAGIAEKFDIAIISNKGQSVVAARRLIDECCYVGSGCPLLIVHDMDKAGFEIASRLTTVADWARENDRVTYEFKNKIEVTDLGLTLKDAQKYALQDERFQFSGHFQDDTYATKEEQDFLKSNRRIELNAFTSPQFVEWLVSKLSKHLKKFVPADGVLEDAYRRAIAVASINAKIEEAMEGAIEEARKTKIPMGLRAKLQKADAPWDKALYELVAERRWAREN
;
A
#
# COMPACT_ATOMS: atom_id res chain seq x y z
N MET A 1 -50.24 -48.41 -3.54
CA MET A 1 -49.26 -47.61 -2.77
C MET A 1 -50.08 -46.61 -1.96
N ASN A 2 -50.27 -46.85 -0.68
CA ASN A 2 -51.09 -45.99 0.18
C ASN A 2 -50.19 -44.85 0.64
N ILE A 3 -50.41 -43.63 0.13
CA ILE A 3 -49.65 -42.44 0.55
C ILE A 3 -50.24 -42.02 1.89
N ASP A 4 -49.46 -42.15 2.97
CA ASP A 4 -49.90 -41.72 4.30
C ASP A 4 -49.58 -40.22 4.52
N LYS A 5 -50.23 -39.63 5.52
CA LYS A 5 -50.00 -38.29 6.03
C LYS A 5 -48.51 -37.99 6.22
N ASP A 6 -47.73 -38.96 6.71
CA ASP A 6 -46.30 -38.78 6.96
C ASP A 6 -45.49 -38.66 5.66
N ASP A 7 -45.90 -39.34 4.59
CA ASP A 7 -45.31 -39.19 3.26
C ASP A 7 -45.58 -37.79 2.69
N ILE A 8 -46.81 -37.28 2.88
CA ILE A 8 -47.19 -35.92 2.48
C ILE A 8 -46.36 -34.89 3.26
N PHE A 9 -46.20 -35.06 4.58
CA PHE A 9 -45.39 -34.14 5.39
C PHE A 9 -43.90 -34.21 5.06
N ALA A 10 -43.37 -35.40 4.71
CA ALA A 10 -41.97 -35.57 4.33
C ALA A 10 -41.62 -34.76 3.08
N VAL A 11 -42.54 -34.66 2.11
CA VAL A 11 -42.34 -33.90 0.88
C VAL A 11 -42.59 -32.39 1.08
N ILE A 12 -43.58 -32.01 1.88
CA ILE A 12 -43.97 -30.60 2.06
C ILE A 12 -43.02 -29.85 3.01
N ARG A 13 -42.54 -30.47 4.09
CA ARG A 13 -41.70 -29.80 5.11
C ARG A 13 -40.45 -29.11 4.54
N PRO A 14 -39.65 -29.73 3.65
CA PRO A 14 -38.48 -29.07 3.06
C PRO A 14 -38.84 -27.82 2.26
N VAL A 15 -39.92 -27.88 1.49
CA VAL A 15 -40.42 -26.77 0.67
C VAL A 15 -40.88 -25.61 1.55
N VAL A 16 -41.68 -25.89 2.57
CA VAL A 16 -42.20 -24.87 3.49
C VAL A 16 -41.08 -24.24 4.32
N LYS A 17 -40.03 -24.99 4.69
CA LYS A 17 -38.90 -24.49 5.48
C LYS A 17 -38.16 -23.34 4.79
N GLU A 18 -37.86 -23.47 3.49
CA GLU A 18 -37.19 -22.42 2.72
C GLU A 18 -38.09 -21.20 2.55
N TRP A 19 -39.40 -21.41 2.35
CA TRP A 19 -40.38 -20.34 2.30
C TRP A 19 -40.50 -19.56 3.63
N THR A 20 -40.55 -20.27 4.76
CA THR A 20 -40.61 -19.65 6.10
C THR A 20 -39.36 -18.82 6.37
N LYS A 21 -38.18 -19.30 5.97
CA LYS A 21 -36.91 -18.57 6.12
C LYS A 21 -36.91 -17.27 5.31
N GLN A 22 -37.39 -17.34 4.07
CA GLN A 22 -37.50 -16.17 3.20
C GLN A 22 -38.51 -15.14 3.76
N ARG A 23 -39.66 -15.58 4.25
CA ARG A 23 -40.67 -14.72 4.90
C ARG A 23 -40.10 -13.94 6.09
N LYS A 24 -39.35 -14.60 6.97
CA LYS A 24 -38.63 -13.94 8.08
C LYS A 24 -37.53 -12.99 7.62
N ALA A 25 -36.95 -13.19 6.42
CA ALA A 25 -35.99 -12.26 5.84
C ALA A 25 -36.65 -11.02 5.22
N GLU A 26 -37.86 -11.16 4.67
CA GLU A 26 -38.70 -10.05 4.16
C GLU A 26 -39.21 -9.16 5.28
N GLU A 27 -39.55 -9.73 6.44
CA GLU A 27 -39.95 -8.97 7.64
C GLU A 27 -38.80 -8.11 8.19
N ARG A 28 -37.56 -8.61 8.10
CA ARG A 28 -36.36 -7.89 8.55
C ARG A 28 -35.85 -6.85 7.55
N ASN A 29 -36.10 -7.05 6.26
CA ASN A 29 -35.67 -6.13 5.21
C ASN A 29 -36.61 -6.20 3.99
N ARG A 30 -37.26 -5.09 3.66
CA ARG A 30 -38.21 -4.99 2.53
C ARG A 30 -37.58 -5.34 1.18
N ARG A 31 -36.26 -5.14 1.01
CA ARG A 31 -35.49 -5.51 -0.20
C ARG A 31 -35.33 -7.02 -0.39
N SER A 32 -35.58 -7.83 0.65
CA SER A 32 -35.53 -9.29 0.53
C SER A 32 -36.68 -9.84 -0.32
N ARG A 33 -37.72 -9.05 -0.64
CA ARG A 33 -38.81 -9.49 -1.54
C ARG A 33 -38.30 -9.88 -2.94
N ASP A 34 -37.22 -9.27 -3.40
CA ASP A 34 -36.65 -9.55 -4.73
C ASP A 34 -36.09 -10.97 -4.82
N SER A 35 -35.58 -11.52 -3.71
CA SER A 35 -35.05 -12.90 -3.68
C SER A 35 -36.15 -13.97 -3.63
N ARG A 36 -37.43 -13.58 -3.47
CA ARG A 36 -38.58 -14.51 -3.44
C ARG A 36 -38.74 -15.29 -4.75
N ARG A 37 -38.39 -14.66 -5.87
CA ARG A 37 -38.46 -15.27 -7.22
C ARG A 37 -37.44 -16.39 -7.44
N HIS A 38 -36.46 -16.52 -6.54
CA HIS A 38 -35.31 -17.40 -6.67
C HIS A 38 -35.19 -18.43 -5.53
N ILE A 39 -36.24 -18.60 -4.72
CA ILE A 39 -36.22 -19.51 -3.54
C ILE A 39 -35.97 -20.96 -3.96
N TYR A 40 -36.58 -21.39 -5.06
CA TYR A 40 -36.49 -22.76 -5.57
C TYR A 40 -35.64 -22.88 -6.84
N SER A 41 -35.07 -21.78 -7.35
CA SER A 41 -34.08 -21.86 -8.41
C SER A 41 -32.80 -22.46 -7.82
N GLY A 42 -32.27 -23.53 -8.42
CA GLY A 42 -30.99 -24.12 -8.01
C GLY A 42 -29.96 -23.00 -7.85
N ARG A 43 -29.39 -22.84 -6.65
CA ARG A 43 -28.44 -21.75 -6.38
C ARG A 43 -27.23 -21.94 -7.29
N VAL A 44 -27.22 -21.24 -8.43
CA VAL A 44 -26.05 -21.22 -9.29
C VAL A 44 -24.96 -20.44 -8.54
N ASN A 45 -23.92 -21.17 -8.15
CA ASN A 45 -22.84 -20.61 -7.35
C ASN A 45 -21.89 -19.85 -8.28
N PHE A 46 -21.90 -18.51 -8.18
CA PHE A 46 -21.01 -17.64 -8.95
C PHE A 46 -19.53 -18.02 -8.81
N THR A 47 -19.12 -18.62 -7.69
CA THR A 47 -17.76 -19.15 -7.50
C THR A 47 -17.43 -20.26 -8.48
N LYS A 48 -18.36 -21.19 -8.71
CA LYS A 48 -18.14 -22.32 -9.63
C LYS A 48 -18.11 -21.82 -11.08
N ILE A 49 -19.01 -20.91 -11.42
CA ILE A 49 -19.02 -20.26 -12.73
C ILE A 49 -17.72 -19.49 -12.99
N ALA A 50 -17.17 -18.81 -11.98
CA ALA A 50 -15.96 -18.01 -12.12
C ALA A 50 -14.75 -18.82 -12.60
N ALA A 51 -14.62 -20.08 -12.18
CA ALA A 51 -13.54 -20.94 -12.63
C ALA A 51 -13.60 -21.28 -14.13
N GLU A 52 -14.80 -21.33 -14.69
CA GLU A 52 -14.99 -21.57 -16.12
C GLU A 52 -14.78 -20.29 -16.95
N ILE A 53 -15.19 -19.13 -16.41
CA ILE A 53 -15.24 -17.87 -17.16
C ILE A 53 -13.95 -17.06 -17.06
N PHE A 54 -13.37 -16.92 -15.85
CA PHE A 54 -12.32 -15.94 -15.62
C PHE A 54 -11.04 -16.19 -16.45
N PRO A 55 -10.55 -17.43 -16.66
CA PRO A 55 -9.37 -17.65 -17.51
C PRO A 55 -9.56 -17.18 -18.95
N GLY A 56 -10.72 -17.46 -19.55
CA GLY A 56 -11.06 -17.01 -20.90
C GLY A 56 -11.25 -15.50 -20.97
N ALA A 57 -11.95 -14.93 -19.99
CA ALA A 57 -12.18 -13.48 -19.91
C ALA A 57 -10.89 -12.68 -19.68
N TYR A 58 -9.96 -13.21 -18.86
CA TYR A 58 -8.65 -12.60 -18.65
C TYR A 58 -7.83 -12.64 -19.94
N ARG A 59 -7.72 -13.82 -20.59
CA ARG A 59 -7.00 -13.94 -21.88
C ARG A 59 -7.56 -13.00 -22.94
N HIS A 60 -8.88 -12.88 -23.04
CA HIS A 60 -9.51 -11.96 -23.99
C HIS A 60 -9.18 -10.49 -23.70
N ALA A 61 -9.02 -10.12 -22.43
CA ALA A 61 -8.76 -8.75 -22.03
C ALA A 61 -7.26 -8.39 -22.00
N SER A 62 -6.37 -9.37 -21.83
CA SER A 62 -4.92 -9.16 -21.69
C SER A 62 -4.11 -9.41 -22.96
N HIS A 63 -4.54 -10.34 -23.82
CA HIS A 63 -3.75 -10.79 -24.95
C HIS A 63 -3.91 -9.90 -26.18
N ASP A 64 -2.78 -9.44 -26.72
CA ASP A 64 -2.71 -8.78 -28.03
C ASP A 64 -2.33 -9.78 -29.12
N PRO A 65 -3.21 -10.04 -30.11
CA PRO A 65 -2.94 -10.99 -31.19
C PRO A 65 -1.78 -10.59 -32.11
N GLU A 66 -1.42 -9.31 -32.20
CA GLU A 66 -0.38 -8.84 -33.13
C GLU A 66 1.03 -8.93 -32.55
N SER A 67 1.19 -8.67 -31.24
CA SER A 67 2.50 -8.63 -30.57
C SER A 67 2.79 -9.85 -29.67
N ASP A 68 1.86 -10.81 -29.58
CA ASP A 68 1.92 -12.00 -28.71
C ASP A 68 2.31 -11.67 -27.25
N ARG A 69 1.88 -10.49 -26.79
CA ARG A 69 2.16 -9.95 -25.46
C ARG A 69 0.90 -9.88 -24.61
N ASN A 70 1.05 -10.10 -23.31
CA ASN A 70 -0.02 -9.88 -22.33
C ASN A 70 0.14 -8.50 -21.68
N TYR A 71 -0.94 -7.72 -21.67
CA TYR A 71 -1.07 -6.44 -20.97
C TYR A 71 -1.74 -6.60 -19.61
N SER A 72 -1.49 -5.66 -18.71
CA SER A 72 -2.22 -5.57 -17.45
C SER A 72 -3.70 -5.22 -17.70
N VAL A 73 -4.59 -5.84 -16.92
CA VAL A 73 -6.06 -5.74 -17.12
C VAL A 73 -6.70 -5.10 -15.90
N SER A 74 -7.47 -4.04 -16.09
CA SER A 74 -8.19 -3.44 -14.97
C SER A 74 -9.35 -4.32 -14.50
N LYS A 75 -9.70 -4.23 -13.21
CA LYS A 75 -10.89 -4.95 -12.67
C LYS A 75 -12.15 -4.67 -13.49
N ARG A 76 -12.30 -3.45 -14.05
CA ARG A 76 -13.46 -3.09 -14.87
C ARG A 76 -13.42 -3.76 -16.24
N GLN A 77 -12.26 -3.80 -16.89
CA GLN A 77 -12.10 -4.50 -18.16
C GLN A 77 -12.43 -5.99 -18.01
N LEU A 78 -11.90 -6.65 -16.98
CA LEU A 78 -12.22 -8.04 -16.70
C LEU A 78 -13.71 -8.24 -16.38
N PHE A 79 -14.33 -7.32 -15.65
CA PHE A 79 -15.77 -7.36 -15.37
C PHE A 79 -16.59 -7.31 -16.65
N TYR A 80 -16.31 -6.37 -17.56
CA TYR A 80 -17.05 -6.27 -18.82
C TYR A 80 -16.81 -7.49 -19.73
N ALA A 81 -15.58 -8.02 -19.77
CA ALA A 81 -15.25 -9.21 -20.55
C ALA A 81 -16.02 -10.47 -20.10
N CYS A 82 -16.38 -10.59 -18.82
CA CYS A 82 -17.09 -11.75 -18.29
C CYS A 82 -18.59 -11.55 -18.03
N ARG A 83 -19.07 -10.31 -17.97
CA ARG A 83 -20.42 -9.97 -17.48
C ARG A 83 -21.54 -10.73 -18.18
N ASP A 84 -21.49 -10.79 -19.50
CA ASP A 84 -22.57 -11.38 -20.29
C ASP A 84 -22.59 -12.91 -20.16
N GLN A 85 -21.42 -13.55 -20.09
CA GLN A 85 -21.29 -14.98 -19.81
C GLN A 85 -21.81 -15.34 -18.40
N PHE A 86 -21.56 -14.47 -17.40
CA PHE A 86 -22.16 -14.63 -16.07
C PHE A 86 -23.68 -14.49 -16.10
N ARG A 87 -24.21 -13.55 -16.88
CA ARG A 87 -25.66 -13.35 -17.04
C ARG A 87 -26.32 -14.58 -17.65
N GLU A 88 -25.73 -15.15 -18.70
CA GLU A 88 -26.21 -16.35 -19.39
C GLU A 88 -26.18 -17.58 -18.48
N LYS A 89 -25.04 -17.86 -17.82
CA LYS A 89 -24.89 -19.06 -16.98
C LYS A 89 -25.63 -18.98 -15.64
N ALA A 90 -25.71 -17.80 -15.04
CA ALA A 90 -26.36 -17.63 -13.73
C ALA A 90 -27.84 -17.22 -13.82
N GLY A 91 -28.34 -16.88 -15.01
CA GLY A 91 -29.69 -16.36 -15.23
C GLY A 91 -29.98 -15.01 -14.56
N ARG A 92 -28.94 -14.31 -14.09
CA ARG A 92 -29.03 -13.01 -13.40
C ARG A 92 -27.73 -12.23 -13.52
N GLU A 93 -27.83 -10.91 -13.48
CA GLU A 93 -26.65 -10.05 -13.58
C GLU A 93 -25.76 -10.12 -12.34
N ILE A 94 -24.44 -10.14 -12.57
CA ILE A 94 -23.44 -10.01 -11.52
C ILE A 94 -23.22 -8.53 -11.17
N LYS A 95 -23.33 -8.20 -9.88
CA LYS A 95 -23.11 -6.82 -9.40
C LYS A 95 -21.62 -6.51 -9.32
N TRP A 96 -21.22 -5.32 -9.80
CA TRP A 96 -19.84 -4.83 -9.76
C TRP A 96 -19.18 -4.99 -8.38
N ASN A 97 -19.80 -4.48 -7.31
CA ASN A 97 -19.22 -4.54 -5.96
C ASN A 97 -18.98 -5.99 -5.48
N TYR A 98 -19.86 -6.92 -5.86
CA TYR A 98 -19.71 -8.34 -5.53
C TYR A 98 -18.59 -8.99 -6.35
N PHE A 99 -18.49 -8.65 -7.64
CA PHE A 99 -17.41 -9.10 -8.51
C PHE A 99 -16.04 -8.61 -8.01
N SER A 100 -15.86 -7.30 -7.86
CA SER A 100 -14.56 -6.66 -7.63
C SER A 100 -13.96 -6.95 -6.26
N SER A 101 -14.82 -7.07 -5.24
CA SER A 101 -14.42 -7.11 -3.84
C SER A 101 -14.56 -8.50 -3.22
N THR A 102 -15.32 -9.41 -3.84
CA THR A 102 -15.56 -10.75 -3.29
C THR A 102 -15.19 -11.83 -4.28
N LEU A 103 -15.84 -11.89 -5.44
CA LEU A 103 -15.70 -13.03 -6.35
C LEU A 103 -14.30 -13.14 -6.96
N LEU A 104 -13.76 -12.03 -7.47
CA LEU A 104 -12.43 -12.00 -8.06
C LEU A 104 -11.33 -12.28 -7.03
N VAL A 105 -11.46 -11.72 -5.84
CA VAL A 105 -10.52 -11.94 -4.72
C VAL A 105 -10.54 -13.41 -4.30
N GLN A 106 -11.73 -13.99 -4.13
CA GLN A 106 -11.88 -15.39 -3.78
C GLN A 106 -11.34 -16.33 -4.85
N PHE A 107 -11.50 -15.99 -6.13
CA PHE A 107 -10.98 -16.80 -7.22
C PHE A 107 -9.45 -16.82 -7.22
N ARG A 108 -8.80 -15.66 -7.15
CA ARG A 108 -7.32 -15.56 -7.08
C ARG A 108 -6.75 -16.33 -5.89
N ASN A 109 -7.41 -16.25 -4.74
CA ASN A 109 -6.98 -16.98 -3.54
C ASN A 109 -7.16 -18.50 -3.64
N ARG A 110 -8.15 -18.98 -4.40
CA ARG A 110 -8.45 -20.42 -4.55
C ARG A 110 -7.72 -21.07 -5.71
N HIS A 111 -7.23 -20.28 -6.66
CA HIS A 111 -6.54 -20.72 -7.85
C HIS A 111 -5.25 -19.90 -8.09
N PRO A 112 -4.31 -19.87 -7.13
CA PRO A 112 -3.07 -19.13 -7.29
C PRO A 112 -2.28 -19.62 -8.52
N GLU A 113 -2.27 -20.92 -8.81
CA GLU A 113 -1.60 -21.53 -9.97
C GLU A 113 -2.17 -21.07 -11.32
N LEU A 114 -3.48 -20.78 -11.40
CA LEU A 114 -4.10 -20.26 -12.62
C LEU A 114 -3.97 -18.74 -12.77
N THR A 115 -3.62 -18.04 -11.69
CA THR A 115 -3.59 -16.58 -11.61
C THR A 115 -2.20 -16.00 -11.34
N GLU A 116 -1.17 -16.84 -11.35
CA GLU A 116 0.23 -16.51 -11.07
C GLU A 116 0.78 -15.42 -12.00
N GLY A 117 0.32 -15.39 -13.26
CA GLY A 117 0.66 -14.37 -14.26
C GLY A 117 -0.39 -13.28 -14.47
N TRP A 118 -1.37 -13.13 -13.57
CA TRP A 118 -2.45 -12.16 -13.76
C TRP A 118 -2.10 -10.78 -13.19
N GLU A 119 -1.86 -9.82 -14.08
CA GLU A 119 -1.62 -8.42 -13.73
C GLU A 119 -2.95 -7.64 -13.69
N ILE A 120 -3.75 -7.89 -12.66
CA ILE A 120 -5.03 -7.19 -12.48
C ILE A 120 -4.86 -5.92 -11.65
N THR A 121 -5.05 -4.76 -12.29
CA THR A 121 -4.93 -3.45 -11.65
C THR A 121 -6.28 -2.97 -11.08
N ALA A 122 -6.24 -2.25 -9.95
CA ALA A 122 -7.39 -1.51 -9.46
C ALA A 122 -7.34 -0.10 -10.03
N ASP A 123 -8.36 0.31 -10.80
CA ASP A 123 -8.38 1.60 -11.48
C ASP A 123 -8.17 2.78 -10.50
N PRO A 124 -7.14 3.62 -10.67
CA PRO A 124 -7.28 5.05 -10.43
C PRO A 124 -8.34 5.58 -11.41
N ARG A 125 -9.15 6.58 -11.03
CA ARG A 125 -10.33 7.04 -11.78
C ARG A 125 -10.02 7.76 -13.12
N GLY A 126 -8.88 7.49 -13.75
CA GLY A 126 -8.28 8.20 -14.90
C GLY A 126 -6.90 8.76 -14.56
N THR A 127 -6.13 9.16 -15.58
CA THR A 127 -4.80 9.79 -15.44
C THR A 127 -4.74 11.03 -16.35
N LEU A 128 -4.25 12.15 -15.81
CA LEU A 128 -3.84 13.33 -16.58
C LEU A 128 -2.39 13.13 -17.03
N ILE A 129 -2.16 13.25 -18.34
CA ILE A 129 -0.81 13.17 -18.93
C ILE A 129 -0.43 14.56 -19.41
N ILE A 130 0.71 15.08 -18.96
CA ILE A 130 1.27 16.35 -19.45
C ILE A 130 2.37 16.03 -20.46
N PRO A 131 2.20 16.38 -21.76
CA PRO A 131 3.19 16.08 -22.78
C PRO A 131 4.40 17.02 -22.67
N ASN A 132 5.49 16.64 -23.33
CA ASN A 132 6.66 17.50 -23.58
C ASN A 132 7.38 18.03 -22.32
N CYS A 133 7.24 17.36 -21.19
CA CYS A 133 8.06 17.62 -20.00
C CYS A 133 9.42 16.89 -20.08
N SER A 134 10.37 17.26 -19.20
CA SER A 134 11.69 16.59 -19.11
C SER A 134 11.60 15.12 -18.69
N HIS A 135 10.50 14.74 -18.05
CA HIS A 135 10.15 13.38 -17.66
C HIS A 135 8.66 13.15 -17.94
N VAL A 136 8.24 11.89 -18.02
CA VAL A 136 6.82 11.54 -18.19
C VAL A 136 6.06 11.99 -16.95
N VAL A 137 5.11 12.92 -17.11
CA VAL A 137 4.27 13.42 -16.03
C VAL A 137 2.88 12.83 -16.15
N GLU A 138 2.62 11.82 -15.32
CA GLU A 138 1.33 11.15 -15.17
C GLU A 138 0.75 11.44 -13.78
N ILE A 139 -0.41 12.09 -13.74
CA ILE A 139 -1.08 12.50 -12.51
C ILE A 139 -2.39 11.74 -12.39
N PRO A 140 -2.57 10.85 -11.40
CA PRO A 140 -3.84 10.18 -11.20
C PRO A 140 -4.98 11.18 -11.00
N CYS A 141 -6.14 10.96 -11.63
CA CYS A 141 -7.34 11.78 -11.51
C CYS A 141 -8.08 11.54 -10.17
N GLY A 142 -7.35 11.58 -9.05
CA GLY A 142 -7.89 11.62 -7.70
C GLY A 142 -7.94 13.05 -7.18
N THR A 143 -8.94 13.38 -6.35
CA THR A 143 -9.17 14.74 -5.83
C THR A 143 -7.92 15.37 -5.22
N LEU A 144 -7.17 14.62 -4.40
CA LEU A 144 -5.93 15.11 -3.77
C LEU A 144 -4.81 15.34 -4.78
N HIS A 145 -4.65 14.45 -5.76
CA HIS A 145 -3.61 14.55 -6.79
C HIS A 145 -3.86 15.72 -7.73
N ILE A 146 -5.11 15.90 -8.19
CA ILE A 146 -5.50 17.03 -9.04
C ILE A 146 -5.43 18.35 -8.26
N SER A 147 -5.88 18.37 -7.00
CA SER A 147 -5.78 19.58 -6.17
C SER A 147 -4.32 19.97 -5.92
N LYS A 148 -3.44 19.00 -5.69
CA LYS A 148 -1.99 19.24 -5.55
C LYS A 148 -1.42 19.79 -6.85
N TYR A 149 -1.70 19.17 -7.99
CA TYR A 149 -1.25 19.64 -9.30
C TYR A 149 -1.70 21.08 -9.58
N LEU A 150 -2.98 21.39 -9.36
CA LEU A 150 -3.50 22.74 -9.57
C LEU A 150 -2.79 23.75 -8.66
N SER A 151 -2.59 23.40 -7.38
CA SER A 151 -1.83 24.25 -6.44
C SER A 151 -0.39 24.47 -6.85
N GLU A 152 0.29 23.45 -7.36
CA GLU A 152 1.68 23.54 -7.84
C GLU A 152 1.78 24.35 -9.13
N SER A 153 0.87 24.11 -10.08
CA SER A 153 0.81 24.80 -11.37
C SER A 153 0.49 26.30 -11.26
N ALA A 154 -0.21 26.71 -10.20
CA ALA A 154 -0.55 28.10 -9.94
C ALA A 154 0.62 28.92 -9.35
N ARG A 155 1.71 28.26 -8.93
CA ARG A 155 2.87 28.95 -8.35
C ARG A 155 3.69 29.62 -9.46
N PRO A 156 4.16 30.86 -9.26
CA PRO A 156 5.08 31.48 -10.20
C PRO A 156 6.36 30.65 -10.28
N ILE A 157 6.79 30.36 -11.50
CA ILE A 157 8.04 29.65 -11.78
C ILE A 157 9.10 30.70 -12.05
N ASP A 158 10.23 30.63 -11.33
CA ASP A 158 11.44 31.35 -11.68
C ASP A 158 12.24 30.50 -12.69
N PRO A 159 12.34 30.89 -13.97
CA PRO A 159 13.04 30.11 -14.99
C PRO A 159 14.55 30.01 -14.74
N TYR A 160 15.11 30.85 -13.87
CA TYR A 160 16.52 30.83 -13.48
C TYR A 160 16.78 30.06 -12.19
N LYS A 161 15.72 29.55 -11.53
CA LYS A 161 15.85 28.63 -10.40
C LYS A 161 16.22 27.23 -10.90
N ILE A 162 17.48 27.09 -11.31
CA ILE A 162 18.07 25.83 -11.74
C ILE A 162 18.56 25.08 -10.50
N ASP A 163 18.05 23.88 -10.25
CA ASP A 163 18.52 23.03 -9.14
C ASP A 163 19.55 22.02 -9.66
N ALA A 164 20.78 22.48 -9.90
CA ALA A 164 21.87 21.65 -10.42
C ALA A 164 22.85 21.20 -9.34
N LYS A 165 22.44 21.15 -8.07
CA LYS A 165 23.34 20.76 -6.97
C LYS A 165 23.44 19.24 -6.87
N LEU A 166 24.63 18.73 -6.57
CA LEU A 166 24.81 17.34 -6.18
C LEU A 166 24.10 17.10 -4.83
N PRO A 167 23.44 15.93 -4.64
CA PRO A 167 22.79 15.59 -3.38
C PRO A 167 23.75 15.64 -2.20
N VAL A 168 23.36 16.36 -1.14
CA VAL A 168 24.17 16.52 0.06
C VAL A 168 24.07 15.31 0.98
N GLU A 169 22.97 14.57 0.89
CA GLU A 169 22.70 13.39 1.68
C GLU A 169 23.74 12.29 1.40
N PHE A 170 24.11 11.56 2.46
CA PHE A 170 24.94 10.36 2.30
C PHE A 170 24.22 9.35 1.37
N PRO A 171 24.91 8.58 0.51
CA PRO A 171 24.20 7.77 -0.49
C PRO A 171 23.60 6.47 0.06
N SER A 172 24.07 6.00 1.23
CA SER A 172 23.64 4.73 1.78
C SER A 172 22.17 4.73 2.24
N LYS A 173 21.53 3.58 2.03
CA LYS A 173 20.19 3.22 2.50
C LYS A 173 20.22 2.14 3.58
N ALA A 174 21.41 1.73 4.03
CA ALA A 174 21.56 0.64 5.00
C ALA A 174 21.05 1.05 6.39
N ALA A 175 20.56 0.05 7.13
CA ALA A 175 20.32 0.16 8.57
C ALA A 175 21.60 0.60 9.29
N GLY A 176 21.48 1.44 10.31
CA GLY A 176 22.63 1.99 11.04
C GLY A 176 23.47 3.00 10.26
N GLN A 177 23.08 3.33 9.02
CA GLN A 177 23.70 4.40 8.21
C GLN A 177 22.70 5.47 7.77
N ARG A 178 21.48 5.06 7.40
CA ARG A 178 20.38 5.95 7.02
C ARG A 178 19.35 6.13 8.12
N TYR A 179 19.06 5.06 8.82
CA TYR A 179 18.03 5.00 9.85
C TYR A 179 18.51 4.17 11.03
N GLN A 180 18.00 4.49 12.21
CA GLN A 180 18.41 3.87 13.48
C GLN A 180 17.49 2.76 13.97
N ALA A 181 16.29 2.64 13.42
CA ALA A 181 15.35 1.60 13.80
C ALA A 181 14.38 1.30 12.65
N LEU A 182 13.81 0.09 12.67
CA LEU A 182 12.75 -0.31 11.77
C LEU A 182 11.43 -0.38 12.56
N LEU A 183 10.46 0.44 12.19
CA LEU A 183 9.12 0.43 12.77
C LEU A 183 8.18 -0.42 11.93
N TYR A 184 7.69 -1.51 12.50
CA TYR A 184 6.64 -2.34 11.95
C TYR A 184 5.28 -1.87 12.47
N ILE A 185 4.36 -1.55 11.57
CA ILE A 185 2.98 -1.18 11.93
C ILE A 185 2.01 -2.14 11.29
N GLU A 186 1.28 -2.86 12.13
CA GLU A 186 0.13 -3.62 11.70
C GLU A 186 -0.99 -2.66 11.31
N LYS A 187 -1.61 -2.87 10.14
CA LYS A 187 -2.81 -2.19 9.59
C LYS A 187 -2.56 -1.12 8.51
N GLU A 188 -3.32 -1.23 7.42
CA GLU A 188 -3.39 -0.22 6.37
C GLU A 188 -4.29 0.94 6.82
N GLY A 189 -3.77 2.16 6.80
CA GLY A 189 -4.53 3.38 7.12
C GLY A 189 -3.70 4.47 7.80
N PHE A 190 -2.65 4.08 8.53
CA PHE A 190 -1.79 5.03 9.24
C PHE A 190 -0.71 5.68 8.36
N GLY A 191 -0.40 5.10 7.20
CA GLY A 191 0.63 5.62 6.28
C GLY A 191 0.49 7.11 5.95
N PRO A 192 -0.70 7.61 5.52
CA PRO A 192 -0.92 9.03 5.30
C PRO A 192 -0.69 9.88 6.55
N ILE A 193 -1.21 9.47 7.71
CA ILE A 193 -1.09 10.20 8.98
C ILE A 193 0.38 10.30 9.41
N ILE A 194 1.12 9.20 9.32
CA ILE A 194 2.55 9.12 9.66
C ILE A 194 3.39 10.00 8.74
N LYS A 195 3.07 9.99 7.44
CA LYS A 195 3.74 10.82 6.44
C LYS A 195 3.46 12.30 6.65
N GLU A 196 2.21 12.68 6.93
CA GLU A 196 1.83 14.06 7.21
C GLU A 196 2.48 14.57 8.50
N ALA A 197 2.60 13.73 9.51
CA ALA A 197 3.27 14.05 10.77
C ALA A 197 4.80 14.01 10.70
N GLY A 198 5.40 13.57 9.58
CA GLY A 198 6.86 13.50 9.38
C GLY A 198 7.58 12.59 10.38
N ILE A 199 6.95 11.49 10.82
CA ILE A 199 7.47 10.63 11.89
C ILE A 199 8.79 9.94 11.48
N ALA A 200 8.87 9.46 10.23
CA ALA A 200 10.06 8.76 9.73
C ALA A 200 11.30 9.67 9.75
N GLU A 201 11.13 10.91 9.29
CA GLU A 201 12.17 11.93 9.21
C GLU A 201 12.54 12.47 10.61
N LYS A 202 11.54 12.65 11.48
CA LYS A 202 11.77 13.18 12.84
C LYS A 202 12.60 12.24 13.70
N PHE A 203 12.40 10.93 13.55
CA PHE A 203 13.08 9.91 14.35
C PHE A 203 14.16 9.15 13.58
N ASP A 204 14.43 9.50 12.33
CA ASP A 204 15.40 8.80 11.48
C ASP A 204 15.13 7.28 11.46
N ILE A 205 13.88 6.87 11.20
CA ILE A 205 13.46 5.46 11.20
C ILE A 205 12.95 5.01 9.83
N ALA A 206 13.13 3.73 9.51
CA ALA A 206 12.43 3.08 8.43
C ALA A 206 11.06 2.60 8.91
N ILE A 207 10.03 2.67 8.07
CA ILE A 207 8.67 2.22 8.44
C ILE A 207 8.21 1.18 7.44
N ILE A 208 7.77 0.03 7.93
CA ILE A 208 7.11 -1.02 7.15
C ILE A 208 5.67 -1.18 7.63
N SER A 209 4.73 -1.12 6.71
CA SER A 209 3.32 -1.40 6.96
C SER A 209 2.88 -2.55 6.06
N ASN A 210 2.28 -3.58 6.64
CA ASN A 210 1.92 -4.81 5.94
C ASN A 210 0.43 -5.11 6.07
N LYS A 211 -0.16 -5.54 4.94
CA LYS A 211 -1.51 -6.11 4.86
C LYS A 211 -1.45 -7.61 4.68
N GLY A 212 -1.40 -8.38 5.76
CA GLY A 212 -1.74 -9.80 5.82
C GLY A 212 -1.05 -10.81 4.86
N GLN A 213 -0.19 -10.41 3.91
CA GLN A 213 0.32 -11.29 2.85
C GLN A 213 1.82 -11.19 2.56
N SER A 214 2.56 -10.22 3.12
CA SER A 214 4.02 -10.10 2.88
C SER A 214 4.88 -10.31 4.12
N VAL A 215 4.48 -11.28 4.97
CA VAL A 215 5.18 -11.58 6.23
C VAL A 215 6.58 -12.12 5.98
N VAL A 216 6.81 -12.93 4.93
CA VAL A 216 8.15 -13.52 4.65
C VAL A 216 9.17 -12.45 4.23
N ALA A 217 8.80 -11.53 3.34
CA ALA A 217 9.70 -10.45 2.92
C ALA A 217 10.03 -9.49 4.07
N ALA A 218 9.04 -9.16 4.90
CA ALA A 218 9.26 -8.37 6.10
C ALA A 218 10.17 -9.09 7.11
N ARG A 219 9.93 -10.39 7.35
CA ARG A 219 10.81 -11.21 8.21
C ARG A 219 12.24 -11.26 7.71
N ARG A 220 12.45 -11.40 6.40
CA ARG A 220 13.78 -11.36 5.80
C ARG A 220 14.47 -10.00 6.02
N LEU A 221 13.76 -8.90 5.80
CA LEU A 221 14.31 -7.56 6.05
C LEU A 221 14.68 -7.38 7.53
N ILE A 222 13.80 -7.83 8.44
CA ILE A 222 14.03 -7.80 9.89
C ILE A 222 15.26 -8.64 10.27
N ASP A 223 15.41 -9.83 9.70
CA ASP A 223 16.53 -10.73 10.00
C ASP A 223 17.89 -10.16 9.58
N GLU A 224 17.93 -9.47 8.43
CA GLU A 224 19.15 -8.85 7.91
C GLU A 224 19.46 -7.50 8.57
N CYS A 225 18.46 -6.71 8.97
CA CYS A 225 18.65 -5.35 9.46
C CYS A 225 18.58 -5.20 10.98
N CYS A 226 17.84 -6.07 11.68
CA CYS A 226 17.47 -5.88 13.08
C CYS A 226 18.02 -6.96 14.02
N TYR A 227 19.12 -7.62 13.64
CA TYR A 227 19.78 -8.57 14.51
C TYR A 227 20.44 -7.88 15.72
N VAL A 228 20.59 -8.60 16.83
CA VAL A 228 21.27 -8.11 18.03
C VAL A 228 22.71 -7.71 17.70
N GLY A 229 23.04 -6.43 17.92
CA GLY A 229 24.35 -5.87 17.60
C GLY A 229 24.44 -5.19 16.22
N SER A 230 23.36 -5.18 15.43
CA SER A 230 23.26 -4.39 14.19
C SER A 230 23.21 -2.87 14.43
N GLY A 231 22.87 -2.45 15.64
CA GLY A 231 22.60 -1.04 15.97
C GLY A 231 21.27 -0.53 15.41
N CYS A 232 20.37 -1.42 14.95
CA CYS A 232 19.08 -1.05 14.38
C CYS A 232 17.94 -1.94 14.92
N PRO A 233 17.35 -1.64 16.09
CA PRO A 233 16.27 -2.46 16.65
C PRO A 233 14.98 -2.43 15.80
N LEU A 234 14.21 -3.51 15.93
CA LEU A 234 12.83 -3.60 15.46
C LEU A 234 11.89 -3.01 16.52
N LEU A 235 11.05 -2.07 16.11
CA LEU A 235 9.97 -1.51 16.92
C LEU A 235 8.64 -2.02 16.36
N ILE A 236 7.77 -2.59 17.18
CA ILE A 236 6.49 -3.16 16.72
C ILE A 236 5.33 -2.35 17.28
N VAL A 237 4.38 -1.98 16.42
CA VAL A 237 3.12 -1.34 16.78
C VAL A 237 1.97 -2.19 16.26
N HIS A 238 1.09 -2.58 17.18
CA HIS A 238 -0.05 -3.45 16.89
C HIS A 238 -1.29 -3.04 17.71
N ASP A 239 -2.44 -3.58 17.31
CA ASP A 239 -3.72 -3.43 18.02
C ASP A 239 -3.68 -4.19 19.36
N MET A 240 -4.43 -3.73 20.37
CA MET A 240 -4.60 -4.47 21.63
C MET A 240 -5.62 -5.59 21.43
N ASP A 241 -5.19 -6.62 20.71
CA ASP A 241 -5.90 -7.87 20.53
C ASP A 241 -4.93 -9.05 20.46
N LYS A 242 -5.48 -10.28 20.46
CA LYS A 242 -4.67 -11.50 20.41
C LYS A 242 -3.85 -11.59 19.12
N ALA A 243 -4.37 -11.13 17.99
CA ALA A 243 -3.69 -11.24 16.71
C ALA A 243 -2.45 -10.33 16.66
N GLY A 244 -2.55 -9.12 17.22
CA GLY A 244 -1.44 -8.18 17.34
C GLY A 244 -0.28 -8.76 18.15
N PHE A 245 -0.57 -9.31 19.32
CA PHE A 245 0.45 -9.98 20.13
C PHE A 245 1.07 -11.21 19.42
N GLU A 246 0.26 -12.02 18.76
CA GLU A 246 0.78 -13.16 17.99
C GLU A 246 1.66 -12.72 16.81
N ILE A 247 1.30 -11.63 16.13
CA ILE A 247 2.07 -11.08 15.02
C ILE A 247 3.41 -10.55 15.52
N ALA A 248 3.43 -9.84 16.65
CA ALA A 248 4.66 -9.35 17.27
C ALA A 248 5.64 -10.50 17.54
N SER A 249 5.17 -11.62 18.12
CA SER A 249 6.01 -12.81 18.33
C SER A 249 6.42 -13.46 17.01
N ARG A 250 5.48 -13.64 16.08
CA ARG A 250 5.74 -14.26 14.77
C ARG A 250 6.71 -13.48 13.88
N LEU A 251 6.96 -12.19 14.12
CA LEU A 251 7.91 -11.40 13.35
C LEU A 251 9.35 -11.59 13.80
N THR A 252 9.58 -12.24 14.92
CA THR A 252 10.92 -12.42 15.51
C THR A 252 11.24 -13.88 15.80
N THR A 253 10.24 -14.77 15.87
CA THR A 253 10.42 -16.19 16.15
C THR A 253 9.64 -17.08 15.18
N VAL A 254 10.05 -18.34 15.09
CA VAL A 254 9.31 -19.40 14.40
C VAL A 254 8.54 -20.18 15.45
N ALA A 255 7.22 -20.30 15.30
CA ALA A 255 6.39 -21.06 16.23
C ALA A 255 6.74 -22.56 16.21
N ASP A 256 6.83 -23.19 17.37
CA ASP A 256 7.14 -24.62 17.51
C ASP A 256 6.14 -25.50 16.74
N TRP A 257 4.85 -25.16 16.82
CA TRP A 257 3.82 -25.83 16.03
C TRP A 257 4.12 -25.82 14.53
N ALA A 258 4.66 -24.72 13.98
CA ALA A 258 5.02 -24.66 12.56
C ALA A 258 6.23 -25.54 12.24
N ARG A 259 7.18 -25.72 13.18
CA ARG A 259 8.29 -26.67 13.05
C ARG A 259 7.80 -28.12 13.09
N GLU A 260 6.96 -28.44 14.07
CA GLU A 260 6.41 -29.78 14.28
C GLU A 260 5.51 -30.25 13.12
N ASN A 261 4.89 -29.31 12.40
CA ASN A 261 3.97 -29.60 11.30
C ASN A 261 4.56 -29.31 9.90
N ASP A 262 5.86 -29.03 9.80
CA ASP A 262 6.56 -28.71 8.55
C ASP A 262 5.90 -27.57 7.74
N ARG A 263 5.55 -26.49 8.44
CA ARG A 263 4.88 -25.29 7.90
C ARG A 263 5.71 -24.02 8.08
N VAL A 264 7.02 -24.15 8.24
CA VAL A 264 7.92 -23.01 8.42
C VAL A 264 8.10 -22.29 7.09
N THR A 265 7.60 -21.06 7.01
CA THR A 265 7.70 -20.24 5.79
C THR A 265 8.96 -19.37 5.73
N TYR A 266 9.66 -19.21 6.86
CA TYR A 266 10.90 -18.44 6.97
C TYR A 266 11.68 -18.88 8.22
N GLU A 267 12.97 -19.15 8.08
CA GLU A 267 13.88 -19.41 9.20
C GLU A 267 14.78 -18.20 9.43
N PHE A 268 14.75 -17.68 10.66
CA PHE A 268 15.64 -16.61 11.08
C PHE A 268 17.05 -17.15 11.25
N LYS A 269 18.01 -16.46 10.64
CA LYS A 269 19.44 -16.74 10.79
C LYS A 269 19.99 -16.06 12.04
N ASN A 270 19.40 -14.93 12.42
CA ASN A 270 19.88 -14.09 13.49
C ASN A 270 18.86 -13.96 14.62
N LYS A 271 19.35 -13.66 15.83
CA LYS A 271 18.51 -13.25 16.94
C LYS A 271 18.12 -11.78 16.74
N ILE A 272 16.83 -11.47 16.78
CA ILE A 272 16.31 -10.12 16.53
C ILE A 272 16.32 -9.29 17.82
N GLU A 273 16.78 -8.05 17.71
CA GLU A 273 16.62 -7.02 18.75
C GLU A 273 15.26 -6.35 18.56
N VAL A 274 14.32 -6.61 19.47
CA VAL A 274 12.92 -6.18 19.33
C VAL A 274 12.45 -5.40 20.56
N THR A 275 11.70 -4.34 20.34
CA THR A 275 10.94 -3.61 21.36
C THR A 275 9.48 -3.53 20.94
N ASP A 276 8.59 -4.05 21.77
CA ASP A 276 7.15 -3.91 21.56
C ASP A 276 6.67 -2.54 22.04
N LEU A 277 6.11 -1.76 21.11
CA LEU A 277 5.49 -0.46 21.32
C LEU A 277 3.96 -0.51 21.12
N GLY A 278 3.39 -1.72 21.05
CA GLY A 278 1.96 -1.96 20.86
C GLY A 278 1.06 -1.19 21.83
N LEU A 279 -0.22 -1.11 21.46
CA LEU A 279 -1.22 -0.47 22.30
C LEU A 279 -1.38 -1.28 23.60
N THR A 280 -1.13 -0.65 24.75
CA THR A 280 -1.28 -1.28 26.07
C THR A 280 -2.62 -0.92 26.72
N LEU A 281 -3.06 -1.68 27.73
CA LEU A 281 -4.28 -1.35 28.48
C LEU A 281 -4.17 0.02 29.19
N LYS A 282 -2.95 0.37 29.65
CA LYS A 282 -2.67 1.66 30.27
C LYS A 282 -2.79 2.81 29.29
N ASP A 283 -2.34 2.61 28.04
CA ASP A 283 -2.51 3.61 26.98
C ASP A 283 -4.00 3.81 26.67
N ALA A 284 -4.76 2.72 26.55
CA ALA A 284 -6.19 2.82 26.30
C ALA A 284 -6.95 3.59 27.40
N GLN A 285 -6.60 3.36 28.67
CA GLN A 285 -7.15 4.12 29.79
C GLN A 285 -6.74 5.60 29.74
N LYS A 286 -5.46 5.89 29.46
CA LYS A 286 -4.93 7.26 29.38
C LYS A 286 -5.63 8.09 28.30
N TYR A 287 -5.89 7.49 27.14
CA TYR A 287 -6.50 8.18 26.00
C TYR A 287 -8.03 8.00 25.93
N ALA A 288 -8.63 7.35 26.93
CA ALA A 288 -10.06 7.05 27.00
C ALA A 288 -10.59 6.38 25.72
N LEU A 289 -9.84 5.40 25.21
CA LEU A 289 -10.17 4.70 23.96
C LEU A 289 -11.41 3.82 24.12
N GLN A 290 -12.22 3.76 23.06
CA GLN A 290 -13.37 2.86 23.02
C GLN A 290 -12.90 1.42 22.80
N ASP A 291 -13.39 0.52 23.64
CA ASP A 291 -13.27 -0.91 23.41
C ASP A 291 -14.40 -1.42 22.50
N GLU A 292 -14.18 -2.61 21.95
CA GLU A 292 -15.20 -3.29 21.18
C GLU A 292 -15.36 -4.74 21.63
N ARG A 293 -16.57 -5.26 21.48
CA ARG A 293 -16.88 -6.64 21.81
C ARG A 293 -16.38 -7.56 20.69
N PHE A 294 -15.67 -8.60 21.06
CA PHE A 294 -15.30 -9.68 20.16
C PHE A 294 -15.37 -11.02 20.89
N GLN A 295 -15.43 -12.12 20.15
CA GLN A 295 -15.40 -13.45 20.77
C GLN A 295 -13.95 -13.89 20.94
N PHE A 296 -13.48 -13.93 22.18
CA PHE A 296 -12.17 -14.49 22.51
C PHE A 296 -12.18 -16.00 22.25
N SER A 297 -11.10 -16.50 21.64
CA SER A 297 -10.91 -17.94 21.43
C SER A 297 -9.44 -18.35 21.51
N GLY A 298 -9.23 -19.57 22.00
CA GLY A 298 -7.92 -20.18 22.19
C GLY A 298 -7.18 -19.69 23.45
N HIS A 299 -5.87 -19.89 23.46
CA HIS A 299 -4.99 -19.54 24.58
C HIS A 299 -3.88 -18.58 24.11
N PHE A 300 -3.19 -17.94 25.05
CA PHE A 300 -1.95 -17.23 24.79
C PHE A 300 -0.78 -18.22 24.89
N GLN A 301 0.30 -17.96 24.15
CA GLN A 301 1.54 -18.70 24.31
C GLN A 301 2.30 -18.22 25.56
N ASP A 302 3.15 -19.06 26.13
CA ASP A 302 3.88 -18.76 27.37
C ASP A 302 4.86 -17.58 27.21
N ASP A 303 5.33 -17.31 26.00
CA ASP A 303 6.24 -16.24 25.62
C ASP A 303 5.53 -14.99 25.05
N THR A 304 4.23 -14.85 25.30
CA THR A 304 3.47 -13.68 24.83
C THR A 304 3.95 -12.38 25.48
N TYR A 305 3.93 -11.28 24.70
CA TYR A 305 4.15 -9.94 25.23
C TYR A 305 2.99 -9.42 26.11
N ALA A 306 1.81 -10.06 26.04
CA ALA A 306 0.63 -9.63 26.80
C ALA A 306 0.76 -9.91 28.30
N THR A 307 0.59 -8.88 29.12
CA THR A 307 0.56 -9.03 30.59
C THR A 307 -0.70 -9.78 31.06
N LYS A 308 -0.70 -10.30 32.30
CA LYS A 308 -1.87 -11.00 32.85
C LYS A 308 -3.15 -10.15 32.83
N GLU A 309 -3.03 -8.86 33.16
CA GLU A 309 -4.14 -7.92 33.12
C GLU A 309 -4.71 -7.76 31.70
N GLU A 310 -3.85 -7.70 30.70
CA GLU A 310 -4.24 -7.58 29.29
C GLU A 310 -4.85 -8.88 28.77
N GLN A 311 -4.30 -10.02 29.17
CA GLN A 311 -4.89 -11.33 28.86
C GLN A 311 -6.29 -11.47 29.46
N ASP A 312 -6.49 -11.06 30.71
CA ASP A 312 -7.80 -11.13 31.38
C ASP A 312 -8.81 -10.15 30.74
N PHE A 313 -8.34 -8.96 30.35
CA PHE A 313 -9.14 -8.02 29.58
C PHE A 313 -9.59 -8.63 28.24
N LEU A 314 -8.68 -9.25 27.48
CA LEU A 314 -9.02 -9.90 26.20
C LEU A 314 -9.95 -11.09 26.39
N LYS A 315 -9.73 -11.92 27.43
CA LYS A 315 -10.62 -13.03 27.81
C LYS A 315 -12.01 -12.56 28.24
N SER A 316 -12.17 -11.29 28.63
CA SER A 316 -13.47 -10.67 28.89
C SER A 316 -14.28 -10.35 27.61
N ASN A 317 -13.84 -10.84 26.44
CA ASN A 317 -14.47 -10.63 25.14
C ASN A 317 -14.44 -9.15 24.69
N ARG A 318 -13.37 -8.44 25.05
CA ARG A 318 -13.15 -7.03 24.70
C ARG A 318 -11.76 -6.82 24.10
N ARG A 319 -11.65 -6.04 23.05
CA ARG A 319 -10.38 -5.66 22.40
C ARG A 319 -10.36 -4.17 22.09
N ILE A 320 -9.17 -3.63 21.79
CA ILE A 320 -9.02 -2.21 21.47
C ILE A 320 -8.15 -2.08 20.23
N GLU A 321 -8.68 -1.45 19.19
CA GLU A 321 -7.95 -1.20 17.95
C GLU A 321 -7.18 0.12 18.02
N LEU A 322 -6.04 0.23 17.34
CA LEU A 322 -5.35 1.50 17.13
C LEU A 322 -6.25 2.53 16.44
N ASN A 323 -7.22 2.09 15.63
CA ASN A 323 -8.21 2.96 15.00
C ASN A 323 -9.17 3.62 16.00
N ALA A 324 -9.16 3.22 17.28
CA ALA A 324 -9.90 3.93 18.31
C ALA A 324 -9.31 5.31 18.61
N PHE A 325 -8.05 5.57 18.24
CA PHE A 325 -7.46 6.90 18.31
C PHE A 325 -8.03 7.84 17.24
N THR A 326 -8.18 9.12 17.60
CA THR A 326 -8.19 10.18 16.59
C THR A 326 -6.79 10.36 15.99
N SER A 327 -6.68 10.89 14.76
CA SER A 327 -5.37 11.10 14.12
C SER A 327 -4.39 11.90 14.98
N PRO A 328 -4.78 13.01 15.65
CA PRO A 328 -3.86 13.74 16.53
C PRO A 328 -3.41 12.92 17.74
N GLN A 329 -4.33 12.17 18.38
CA GLN A 329 -3.99 11.34 19.53
C GLN A 329 -3.04 10.20 19.14
N PHE A 330 -3.25 9.57 17.98
CA PHE A 330 -2.36 8.53 17.47
C PHE A 330 -0.93 9.06 17.25
N VAL A 331 -0.80 10.23 16.63
CA VAL A 331 0.50 10.87 16.41
C VAL A 331 1.18 11.20 17.73
N GLU A 332 0.47 11.82 18.68
CA GLU A 332 1.00 12.14 20.00
C GLU A 332 1.47 10.89 20.76
N TRP A 333 0.63 9.85 20.76
CA TRP A 333 0.93 8.56 21.41
C TRP A 333 2.17 7.90 20.80
N LEU A 334 2.25 7.81 19.47
CA LEU A 334 3.38 7.20 18.78
C LEU A 334 4.67 7.99 19.00
N VAL A 335 4.62 9.32 18.93
CA VAL A 335 5.76 10.20 19.25
C VAL A 335 6.22 9.98 20.69
N SER A 336 5.29 9.87 21.65
CA SER A 336 5.62 9.64 23.05
C SER A 336 6.32 8.29 23.28
N LYS A 337 5.91 7.23 22.57
CA LYS A 337 6.57 5.93 22.59
C LYS A 337 7.96 6.02 21.98
N LEU A 338 8.07 6.52 20.74
CA LEU A 338 9.34 6.62 20.02
C LEU A 338 10.38 7.46 20.78
N SER A 339 10.00 8.62 21.33
CA SER A 339 10.92 9.49 22.09
C SER A 339 11.50 8.86 23.36
N LYS A 340 10.87 7.83 23.92
CA LYS A 340 11.43 7.11 25.09
C LYS A 340 12.53 6.13 24.70
N HIS A 341 12.50 5.63 23.46
CA HIS A 341 13.39 4.59 22.99
C HIS A 341 14.47 5.11 22.03
N LEU A 342 14.17 6.19 21.29
CA LEU A 342 15.04 6.73 20.25
C LEU A 342 15.58 8.11 20.61
N LYS A 343 16.83 8.36 20.22
CA LYS A 343 17.48 9.68 20.28
C LYS A 343 17.73 10.17 18.86
N LYS A 344 18.40 11.31 18.69
CA LYS A 344 18.82 11.72 17.34
C LYS A 344 19.84 10.70 16.81
N PHE A 345 19.61 10.23 15.60
CA PHE A 345 20.50 9.25 14.99
C PHE A 345 21.83 9.88 14.57
N VAL A 346 22.92 9.21 14.94
CA VAL A 346 24.28 9.47 14.48
C VAL A 346 24.89 8.12 14.11
N PRO A 347 25.37 7.91 12.87
CA PRO A 347 25.95 6.64 12.46
C PRO A 347 27.32 6.41 13.10
N ALA A 348 27.86 5.20 12.95
CA ALA A 348 29.18 4.82 13.49
C ALA A 348 30.33 5.67 12.90
N ASP A 349 31.42 5.81 13.65
CA ASP A 349 32.54 6.70 13.33
C ASP A 349 33.13 6.49 11.93
N GLY A 350 33.26 5.24 11.47
CA GLY A 350 33.76 4.96 10.12
C GLY A 350 32.85 5.51 9.01
N VAL A 351 31.52 5.45 9.21
CA VAL A 351 30.54 6.02 8.28
C VAL A 351 30.57 7.54 8.35
N LEU A 352 30.74 8.12 9.54
CA LEU A 352 30.89 9.56 9.71
C LEU A 352 32.14 10.10 9.00
N GLU A 353 33.27 9.39 9.08
CA GLU A 353 34.51 9.77 8.42
C GLU A 353 34.35 9.82 6.89
N ASP A 354 33.78 8.78 6.30
CA ASP A 354 33.48 8.73 4.87
C ASP A 354 32.45 9.79 4.46
N ALA A 355 31.41 9.98 5.28
CA ALA A 355 30.40 11.00 5.05
C ALA A 355 31.01 12.41 5.09
N TYR A 356 31.94 12.67 6.01
CA TYR A 356 32.61 13.96 6.14
C TYR A 356 33.52 14.25 4.93
N ARG A 357 34.35 13.29 4.52
CA ARG A 357 35.19 13.41 3.31
C ARG A 357 34.34 13.64 2.06
N ARG A 358 33.25 12.89 1.91
CA ARG A 358 32.28 13.10 0.83
C ARG A 358 31.66 14.50 0.90
N ALA A 359 31.26 14.95 2.09
CA ALA A 359 30.64 16.27 2.28
C ALA A 359 31.59 17.39 1.84
N ILE A 360 32.89 17.30 2.13
CA ILE A 360 33.90 18.25 1.63
C ILE A 360 33.92 18.27 0.10
N ALA A 361 33.99 17.09 -0.54
CA ALA A 361 34.02 16.99 -1.99
C ALA A 361 32.75 17.58 -2.63
N VAL A 362 31.58 17.20 -2.11
CA VAL A 362 30.28 17.68 -2.58
C VAL A 362 30.12 19.17 -2.36
N ALA A 363 30.53 19.70 -1.21
CA ALA A 363 30.48 21.13 -0.94
C ALA A 363 31.36 21.93 -1.92
N SER A 364 32.58 21.45 -2.19
CA SER A 364 33.48 22.09 -3.17
C SER A 364 32.91 22.08 -4.58
N ILE A 365 32.32 20.95 -5.01
CA ILE A 365 31.69 20.85 -6.33
C ILE A 365 30.46 21.74 -6.41
N ASN A 366 29.58 21.70 -5.41
CA ASN A 366 28.36 22.51 -5.37
C ASN A 366 28.68 24.01 -5.38
N ALA A 367 29.74 24.44 -4.70
CA ALA A 367 30.19 25.84 -4.75
C ALA A 367 30.63 26.26 -6.16
N LYS A 368 31.38 25.40 -6.87
CA LYS A 368 31.77 25.67 -8.27
C LYS A 368 30.59 25.67 -9.23
N ILE A 369 29.64 24.76 -9.03
CA ILE A 369 28.39 24.73 -9.81
C ILE A 369 27.61 26.03 -9.58
N GLU A 370 27.49 26.48 -8.33
CA GLU A 370 26.80 27.72 -7.96
C GLU A 370 27.44 28.95 -8.60
N GLU A 371 28.78 29.08 -8.52
CA GLU A 371 29.52 30.15 -9.20
C GLU A 371 29.30 30.13 -10.72
N ALA A 372 29.42 28.95 -11.35
CA ALA A 372 29.20 28.80 -12.79
C ALA A 372 27.74 29.12 -13.19
N MET A 373 26.77 28.74 -12.36
CA MET A 373 25.37 29.04 -12.56
C MET A 373 25.09 30.54 -12.47
N GLU A 374 25.62 31.24 -11.45
CA GLU A 374 25.47 32.68 -11.30
C GLU A 374 26.01 33.42 -12.53
N GLY A 375 27.22 33.06 -12.98
CA GLY A 375 27.81 33.62 -14.20
C GLY A 375 26.96 33.39 -15.45
N ALA A 376 26.48 32.16 -15.64
CA ALA A 376 25.65 31.79 -16.78
C ALA A 376 24.27 32.49 -16.76
N ILE A 377 23.65 32.64 -15.59
CA ILE A 377 22.37 33.34 -15.43
C ILE A 377 22.53 34.84 -15.71
N GLU A 378 23.61 35.45 -15.23
CA GLU A 378 23.88 36.87 -15.45
C GLU A 378 24.16 37.18 -16.93
N GLU A 379 24.90 36.30 -17.62
CA GLU A 379 25.08 36.36 -19.07
C GLU A 379 23.76 36.19 -19.82
N ALA A 380 22.94 35.21 -19.42
CA ALA A 380 21.62 34.96 -20.02
C ALA A 380 20.71 36.19 -19.88
N ARG A 381 20.69 36.86 -18.71
CA ARG A 381 19.92 38.08 -18.46
C ARG A 381 20.35 39.26 -19.35
N LYS A 382 21.63 39.34 -19.70
CA LYS A 382 22.18 40.40 -20.58
C LYS A 382 22.00 40.10 -22.06
N THR A 383 21.72 38.84 -22.41
CA THR A 383 21.66 38.39 -23.80
C THR A 383 20.45 38.98 -24.52
N LYS A 384 20.69 39.61 -25.67
CA LYS A 384 19.60 40.15 -26.51
C LYS A 384 18.81 39.02 -27.16
N ILE A 385 17.49 39.06 -27.01
CA ILE A 385 16.58 38.09 -27.64
C ILE A 385 16.60 38.32 -29.17
N PRO A 386 16.79 37.27 -29.98
CA PRO A 386 16.81 37.40 -31.43
C PRO A 386 15.47 37.88 -32.01
N MET A 387 15.53 38.77 -33.00
CA MET A 387 14.35 39.11 -33.79
C MET A 387 13.80 37.88 -34.53
N GLY A 388 12.48 37.75 -34.58
CA GLY A 388 11.81 36.64 -35.24
C GLY A 388 11.87 35.30 -34.50
N LEU A 389 12.27 35.28 -33.22
CA LEU A 389 12.35 34.05 -32.42
C LEU A 389 11.06 33.21 -32.50
N ARG A 390 9.90 33.85 -32.33
CA ARG A 390 8.59 33.18 -32.40
C ARG A 390 8.36 32.48 -33.75
N ALA A 391 8.68 33.15 -34.85
CA ALA A 391 8.50 32.61 -36.20
C ALA A 391 9.43 31.42 -36.47
N LYS A 392 10.61 31.39 -35.85
CA LYS A 392 11.51 30.23 -35.90
C LYS A 392 10.97 29.06 -35.10
N LEU A 393 10.50 29.30 -33.87
CA LEU A 393 9.93 28.24 -33.03
C LEU A 393 8.64 27.64 -33.60
N GLN A 394 7.79 28.44 -34.25
CA GLN A 394 6.55 27.94 -34.88
C GLN A 394 6.79 26.99 -36.05
N LYS A 395 8.00 27.00 -36.64
CA LYS A 395 8.38 26.11 -37.74
C LYS A 395 9.10 24.85 -37.27
N ALA A 396 9.38 24.73 -35.97
CA ALA A 396 10.08 23.58 -35.42
C ALA A 396 9.08 22.43 -35.17
N ASP A 397 9.51 21.20 -35.47
CA ASP A 397 8.72 19.99 -35.20
C ASP A 397 8.81 19.56 -33.72
N ALA A 398 9.86 20.00 -33.02
CA ALA A 398 10.05 19.74 -31.61
C ALA A 398 9.22 20.68 -30.71
N PRO A 399 8.96 20.30 -29.44
CA PRO A 399 8.40 21.21 -28.44
C PRO A 399 9.18 22.52 -28.36
N TRP A 400 8.46 23.62 -28.16
CA TRP A 400 9.00 24.98 -28.33
C TRP A 400 10.23 25.27 -27.44
N ASP A 401 10.30 24.67 -26.27
CA ASP A 401 11.38 24.81 -25.29
C ASP A 401 12.63 24.03 -25.70
N LYS A 402 12.48 22.82 -26.25
CA LYS A 402 13.59 22.06 -26.85
C LYS A 402 14.14 22.74 -28.09
N ALA A 403 13.25 23.16 -29.00
CA ALA A 403 13.64 23.89 -30.21
C ALA A 403 14.34 25.22 -29.86
N LEU A 404 13.91 25.88 -28.78
CA LEU A 404 14.56 27.09 -28.27
C LEU A 404 15.97 26.80 -27.76
N TYR A 405 16.17 25.71 -27.02
CA TYR A 405 17.49 25.30 -26.55
C TYR A 405 18.45 25.03 -27.71
N GLU A 406 18.03 24.25 -28.70
CA GLU A 406 18.84 23.91 -29.88
C GLU A 406 19.26 25.18 -30.64
N LEU A 407 18.33 26.11 -30.87
CA LEU A 407 18.63 27.40 -31.51
C LEU A 407 19.69 28.21 -30.74
N VAL A 408 19.64 28.19 -29.40
CA VAL A 408 20.60 28.90 -28.55
C VAL A 408 21.96 28.20 -28.56
N ALA A 409 21.96 26.86 -28.46
CA ALA A 409 23.18 26.05 -28.47
C ALA A 409 23.96 26.19 -29.78
N GLU A 410 23.29 26.06 -30.93
CA GLU A 410 23.90 26.27 -32.25
C GLU A 410 24.56 27.64 -32.38
N ARG A 411 23.89 28.70 -31.89
CA ARG A 411 24.42 30.07 -31.95
C ARG A 411 25.59 30.30 -31.01
N ARG A 412 25.66 29.58 -29.90
CA ARG A 412 26.75 29.69 -28.93
C ARG A 412 27.98 28.95 -29.44
N TRP A 413 27.83 27.73 -29.92
CA TRP A 413 28.92 26.93 -30.47
C TRP A 413 29.45 27.43 -31.83
N ALA A 414 28.63 28.15 -32.60
CA ALA A 414 29.09 28.84 -33.82
C ALA A 414 29.87 30.14 -33.54
N ARG A 415 29.97 30.59 -32.27
CA ARG A 415 30.79 31.75 -31.87
C ARG A 415 32.11 31.35 -31.21
N GLU A 416 32.25 30.09 -30.79
CA GLU A 416 33.44 29.54 -30.14
C GLU A 416 34.37 28.81 -31.13
N ASN A 417 33.89 28.55 -32.35
CA ASN A 417 34.69 28.16 -33.53
C ASN A 417 34.74 29.33 -34.52
#